data_AF-A0A336L0L8-F1
#
_entry.id   AF-A0A336L0L8-F1
#
_cell.length_a   1.000
_cell.length_b   1.000
_cell.length_c   1.000
_cell.angle_alpha   90.00
_cell.angle_beta   90.00
_cell.angle_gamma   90.00
#
_symmetry.space_group_name_H-M   'P 1'
#
loop_
_entity.id
_entity.type
_entity.pdbx_description
1 polymer ?
#
loop_
_entity_poly.entity_id
_entity_poly.type
_entity_poly.pdbx_seq_one_letter_code
_entity_poly.pdbx_strand_id
1 'polypeptide(L)'
;MTTPNPSVEVNMDESLSGNIETPKEEAKQGVSSYFTRIPNLYEFLRTSRQNLRPWSQFVSTTNFKTTSNVSRLSNRIVRNVAYFASNYLCVFLGLVVYCLLTSPLILIVLCGSFYLSYKIKQGAIPTINFFGKQLNTNQQCLMVNIASVPVLYLFGAGSVLFWVLGASVFLITLHAAFYNIDAVVTEEAETFLDEIV
;
A
#
# COMPACT_ATOMS: atom_id res chain seq x y z
N MET A 1 12.29 76.32 -53.65
CA MET A 1 11.86 76.76 -52.31
C MET A 1 10.69 75.90 -51.89
N THR A 2 10.87 75.18 -50.77
CA THR A 2 9.84 74.77 -49.78
C THR A 2 8.69 73.83 -50.19
N THR A 3 8.60 72.75 -49.39
CA THR A 3 7.67 71.59 -49.35
C THR A 3 6.17 71.94 -49.23
N PRO A 4 5.25 70.95 -49.34
CA PRO A 4 4.84 70.27 -48.10
C PRO A 4 4.63 68.74 -48.19
N ASN A 5 5.21 68.10 -47.18
CA ASN A 5 4.83 66.88 -46.47
C ASN A 5 3.34 66.47 -46.57
N PRO A 6 3.00 65.26 -47.05
CA PRO A 6 1.72 64.63 -46.72
C PRO A 6 1.86 63.86 -45.40
N SER A 7 1.16 64.34 -44.38
CA SER A 7 0.94 63.68 -43.10
C SER A 7 0.45 62.25 -43.32
N VAL A 8 1.31 61.27 -43.04
CA VAL A 8 0.90 59.87 -42.95
C VAL A 8 0.04 59.74 -41.69
N GLU A 9 -1.27 59.64 -41.88
CA GLU A 9 -2.20 59.21 -40.83
C GLU A 9 -1.82 57.78 -40.41
N VAL A 10 -1.20 57.67 -39.24
CA VAL A 10 -0.93 56.38 -38.59
C VAL A 10 -2.28 55.84 -38.13
N ASN A 11 -2.86 54.93 -38.91
CA ASN A 11 -4.03 54.17 -38.51
C ASN A 11 -3.65 53.26 -37.34
N MET A 12 -4.01 53.65 -36.12
CA MET A 12 -3.77 52.90 -34.88
C MET A 12 -4.98 52.01 -34.55
N ASP A 13 -5.30 51.05 -35.40
CA ASP A 13 -6.35 50.07 -35.11
C ASP A 13 -5.97 48.62 -35.43
N GLU A 14 -4.76 48.37 -35.93
CA GLU A 14 -4.35 47.03 -36.32
C GLU A 14 -3.25 46.47 -35.40
N SER A 15 -3.59 45.35 -34.73
CA SER A 15 -2.70 44.38 -34.08
C SER A 15 -2.16 44.64 -32.65
N LEU A 16 -3.06 44.82 -31.68
CA LEU A 16 -2.78 44.40 -30.30
C LEU A 16 -3.96 43.61 -29.69
N SER A 17 -4.37 42.55 -30.38
CA SER A 17 -5.07 41.44 -29.72
C SER A 17 -4.07 40.32 -29.51
N GLY A 18 -3.19 40.51 -28.52
CA GLY A 18 -2.38 39.41 -28.01
C GLY A 18 -3.31 38.46 -27.28
N ASN A 19 -3.48 37.25 -27.82
CA ASN A 19 -4.19 36.17 -27.16
C ASN A 19 -3.37 35.72 -25.93
N ILE A 20 -3.52 36.43 -24.81
CA ILE A 20 -2.97 35.99 -23.53
C ILE A 20 -3.92 34.90 -23.05
N GLU A 21 -3.65 33.67 -23.47
CA GLU A 21 -4.19 32.50 -22.79
C GLU A 21 -3.78 32.59 -21.33
N THR A 22 -4.76 32.81 -20.45
CA THR A 22 -4.55 32.69 -19.02
C THR A 22 -4.07 31.25 -18.75
N PRO A 23 -3.02 31.04 -17.94
CA PRO A 23 -2.63 29.69 -17.56
C PRO A 23 -3.85 28.98 -16.96
N LYS A 24 -4.26 27.87 -17.58
CA LYS A 24 -5.25 26.97 -16.99
C LYS A 24 -4.80 26.68 -15.58
N GLU A 25 -5.58 27.16 -14.63
CA GLU A 25 -5.47 26.90 -13.21
C GLU A 25 -5.18 25.40 -13.03
N GLU A 26 -3.97 25.08 -12.58
CA GLU A 26 -3.55 23.72 -12.28
C GLU A 26 -4.46 23.20 -11.17
N ALA A 27 -5.53 22.52 -11.59
CA ALA A 27 -6.39 21.77 -10.71
C ALA A 27 -5.48 20.83 -9.91
N LYS A 28 -5.47 21.02 -8.58
CA LYS A 28 -4.70 20.24 -7.61
C LYS A 28 -5.01 18.74 -7.74
N GLN A 29 -4.35 18.07 -8.67
CA GLN A 29 -4.34 16.62 -8.86
C GLN A 29 -3.40 15.99 -7.82
N GLY A 30 -3.65 16.24 -6.53
CA GLY A 30 -2.68 15.91 -5.49
C GLY A 30 -3.00 14.67 -4.65
N VAL A 31 -4.27 14.34 -4.44
CA VAL A 31 -4.64 13.34 -3.41
C VAL A 31 -5.78 12.41 -3.86
N SER A 32 -6.65 12.86 -4.78
CA SER A 32 -7.83 12.10 -5.21
C SER A 32 -7.48 10.87 -6.08
N SER A 33 -6.38 10.93 -6.82
CA SER A 33 -5.92 9.88 -7.75
C SER A 33 -5.34 8.64 -7.06
N TYR A 34 -4.85 8.76 -5.81
CA TYR A 34 -4.35 7.61 -5.04
C TYR A 34 -5.49 6.77 -4.44
N PHE A 35 -6.60 7.39 -4.07
CA PHE A 35 -7.77 6.69 -3.52
C PHE A 35 -8.62 5.99 -4.59
N THR A 36 -8.49 6.34 -5.86
CA THR A 36 -9.33 5.82 -6.95
C THR A 36 -8.88 4.47 -7.52
N ARG A 37 -7.78 3.90 -7.03
CA ARG A 37 -7.29 2.59 -7.48
C ARG A 37 -7.16 1.64 -6.30
N ILE A 38 -8.26 1.35 -5.62
CA ILE A 38 -8.32 0.19 -4.71
C ILE A 38 -8.45 -1.05 -5.58
N PRO A 39 -7.39 -1.87 -5.77
CA PRO A 39 -7.52 -3.11 -6.51
C PRO A 39 -8.52 -4.02 -5.78
N ASN A 40 -9.25 -4.81 -6.55
CA ASN A 40 -10.15 -5.81 -5.98
C ASN A 40 -9.31 -6.74 -5.08
N LEU A 41 -9.58 -6.74 -3.77
CA LEU A 41 -8.81 -7.51 -2.78
C LEU A 41 -8.76 -8.99 -3.16
N TYR A 42 -9.80 -9.51 -3.81
CA TYR A 42 -9.85 -10.88 -4.29
C TYR A 42 -8.83 -11.16 -5.41
N GLU A 43 -8.64 -10.22 -6.32
CA GLU A 43 -7.63 -10.33 -7.38
C GLU A 43 -6.22 -10.18 -6.81
N PHE A 44 -6.01 -9.22 -5.89
CA PHE A 44 -4.74 -9.08 -5.18
C PHE A 44 -4.37 -10.36 -4.41
N LEU A 45 -5.32 -10.96 -3.69
CA LEU A 45 -5.10 -12.21 -2.96
C LEU A 45 -4.87 -13.39 -3.91
N ARG A 46 -5.58 -13.48 -5.03
CA ARG A 46 -5.35 -14.52 -6.05
C ARG A 46 -3.97 -14.39 -6.69
N THR A 47 -3.59 -13.20 -7.11
CA THR A 47 -2.27 -12.91 -7.67
C THR A 47 -1.18 -13.15 -6.64
N SER A 48 -1.38 -12.77 -5.38
CA SER A 48 -0.42 -13.04 -4.30
C SER A 48 -0.25 -14.53 -4.04
N ARG A 49 -1.35 -15.31 -4.07
CA ARG A 49 -1.36 -16.77 -3.88
C ARG A 49 -0.77 -17.53 -5.06
N GLN A 50 -0.99 -17.06 -6.29
CA GLN A 50 -0.42 -17.64 -7.51
C GLN A 50 1.08 -17.34 -7.65
N ASN A 51 1.54 -16.22 -7.09
CA ASN A 51 2.96 -15.84 -7.05
C ASN A 51 3.67 -16.29 -5.76
N LEU A 52 3.12 -17.25 -5.01
CA LEU A 52 3.84 -17.83 -3.87
C LEU A 52 5.03 -18.64 -4.40
N ARG A 53 6.19 -17.98 -4.43
CA ARG A 53 7.45 -18.63 -4.77
C ARG A 53 7.82 -19.67 -3.72
N PRO A 54 8.43 -20.80 -4.13
CA PRO A 54 8.74 -21.89 -3.23
C PRO A 54 9.57 -21.42 -2.03
N TRP A 55 9.09 -21.72 -0.82
CA TRP A 55 9.73 -21.36 0.45
C TRP A 55 11.16 -21.87 0.58
N SER A 56 11.49 -22.97 -0.11
CA SER A 56 12.87 -23.48 -0.19
C SER A 56 13.82 -22.42 -0.75
N GLN A 57 13.45 -21.69 -1.81
CA GLN A 57 14.29 -20.65 -2.40
C GLN A 57 14.42 -19.40 -1.50
N PHE A 58 13.39 -19.14 -0.68
CA PHE A 58 13.39 -18.04 0.29
C PHE A 58 14.31 -18.34 1.48
N VAL A 59 14.31 -19.58 1.99
CA VAL A 59 15.11 -19.97 3.17
C VAL A 59 16.51 -20.48 2.82
N SER A 60 16.79 -20.78 1.54
CA SER A 60 18.11 -21.20 1.07
C SER A 60 19.19 -20.17 1.40
N THR A 61 20.03 -20.51 2.37
CA THR A 61 21.13 -19.69 2.89
C THR A 61 22.35 -19.62 1.98
N THR A 62 22.34 -20.36 0.87
CA THR A 62 23.48 -20.53 -0.05
C THR A 62 23.92 -19.22 -0.70
N ASN A 63 23.04 -18.22 -0.77
CA ASN A 63 23.27 -16.93 -1.45
C ASN A 63 23.55 -15.75 -0.51
N PHE A 64 23.86 -15.98 0.76
CA PHE A 64 24.18 -14.90 1.69
C PHE A 64 25.58 -14.33 1.43
N LYS A 65 25.67 -13.12 0.86
CA LYS A 65 26.93 -12.38 0.67
C LYS A 65 26.74 -10.91 1.03
N THR A 66 27.57 -10.39 1.94
CA THR A 66 27.55 -8.97 2.34
C THR A 66 28.18 -8.07 1.27
N THR A 67 27.61 -6.88 1.05
CA THR A 67 28.19 -5.87 0.15
C THR A 67 28.82 -4.73 0.92
N SER A 68 29.97 -4.24 0.46
CA SER A 68 30.67 -3.08 1.01
C SER A 68 30.07 -1.72 0.60
N ASN A 69 29.09 -1.68 -0.32
CA ASN A 69 28.55 -0.42 -0.87
C ASN A 69 27.03 -0.28 -0.60
N VAL A 70 26.65 0.80 0.09
CA VAL A 70 25.28 1.11 0.53
C VAL A 70 24.32 1.37 -0.65
N SER A 71 24.80 1.94 -1.76
CA SER A 71 23.97 2.19 -2.96
C SER A 71 23.64 0.90 -3.71
N ARG A 72 24.55 -0.08 -3.71
CA ARG A 72 24.26 -1.43 -4.23
C ARG A 72 23.30 -2.18 -3.30
N LEU A 73 23.45 -2.00 -1.98
CA LEU A 73 22.57 -2.61 -0.99
C LEU A 73 21.11 -2.14 -1.14
N SER A 74 20.87 -0.84 -1.33
CA SER A 74 19.50 -0.33 -1.51
C SER A 74 18.84 -0.90 -2.77
N ASN A 75 19.56 -0.96 -3.89
CA ASN A 75 19.06 -1.57 -5.12
C ASN A 75 18.75 -3.07 -4.96
N ARG A 76 19.56 -3.80 -4.18
CA ARG A 76 19.29 -5.21 -3.83
C ARG A 76 18.03 -5.34 -2.99
N ILE A 77 17.86 -4.51 -1.97
CA ILE A 77 16.67 -4.52 -1.11
C ILE A 77 15.42 -4.31 -1.97
N VAL A 78 15.39 -3.31 -2.85
CA VAL A 78 14.23 -3.04 -3.71
C VAL A 78 13.91 -4.22 -4.62
N ARG A 79 14.91 -4.80 -5.29
CA ARG A 79 14.73 -6.00 -6.13
C ARG A 79 14.26 -7.20 -5.33
N ASN A 80 14.83 -7.46 -4.16
CA ASN A 80 14.44 -8.55 -3.28
C ASN A 80 13.03 -8.41 -2.73
N VAL A 81 12.64 -7.20 -2.33
CA VAL A 81 11.28 -6.88 -1.87
C VAL A 81 10.26 -7.14 -2.97
N ALA A 82 10.54 -6.72 -4.20
CA ALA A 82 9.68 -7.01 -5.35
C ALA A 82 9.65 -8.53 -5.68
N TYR A 83 10.81 -9.19 -5.59
CA TYR A 83 10.97 -10.61 -5.93
C TYR A 83 10.26 -11.55 -4.93
N PHE A 84 10.28 -11.23 -3.63
CA PHE A 84 9.67 -12.06 -2.57
C PHE A 84 8.44 -11.42 -1.91
N ALA A 85 7.77 -10.48 -2.59
CA ALA A 85 6.64 -9.74 -2.04
C ALA A 85 5.58 -10.64 -1.36
N SER A 86 5.16 -11.73 -2.02
CA SER A 86 4.18 -12.66 -1.45
C SER A 86 4.68 -13.43 -0.22
N ASN A 87 5.97 -13.78 -0.17
CA ASN A 87 6.57 -14.45 1.00
C ASN A 87 6.69 -13.49 2.18
N TYR A 88 7.13 -12.24 1.94
CA TYR A 88 7.14 -11.21 2.98
C TYR A 88 5.75 -10.87 3.49
N LEU A 89 4.73 -10.86 2.61
CA LEU A 89 3.34 -10.69 3.01
C LEU A 89 2.92 -11.84 3.94
N CYS A 90 3.26 -13.09 3.63
CA CYS A 90 2.95 -14.22 4.49
C CYS A 90 3.65 -14.13 5.86
N VAL A 91 4.93 -13.77 5.90
CA VAL A 91 5.67 -13.53 7.15
C VAL A 91 5.02 -12.40 7.96
N PHE A 92 4.65 -11.30 7.31
CA PHE A 92 3.95 -10.19 7.95
C PHE A 92 2.61 -10.63 8.55
N LEU A 93 1.77 -11.37 7.81
CA LEU A 93 0.52 -11.91 8.34
C LEU A 93 0.77 -12.88 9.51
N GLY A 94 1.80 -13.71 9.42
CA GLY A 94 2.21 -14.60 10.50
C GLY A 94 2.57 -13.83 11.78
N LEU A 95 3.36 -12.76 11.67
CA LEU A 95 3.70 -11.88 12.78
C LEU A 95 2.46 -11.18 13.36
N VAL A 96 1.56 -10.67 12.50
CA VAL A 96 0.29 -10.07 12.95
C VAL A 96 -0.49 -11.07 13.79
N VAL A 97 -0.72 -12.29 13.29
CA VAL A 97 -1.43 -13.34 14.01
C VAL A 97 -0.73 -13.71 15.30
N TYR A 98 0.59 -13.90 15.27
CA TYR A 98 1.39 -14.20 16.47
C TYR A 98 1.25 -13.13 17.56
N CYS A 99 1.31 -11.85 17.19
CA CYS A 99 1.15 -10.74 18.13
C CYS A 99 -0.28 -10.61 18.67
N LEU A 100 -1.29 -10.90 17.85
CA LEU A 100 -2.69 -10.99 18.30
C LEU A 100 -2.87 -12.14 19.30
N LEU A 101 -2.29 -13.31 19.04
CA LEU A 101 -2.36 -14.47 19.94
C LEU A 101 -1.64 -14.23 21.28
N THR A 102 -0.51 -13.53 21.24
CA THR A 102 0.27 -13.19 22.45
C THR A 102 -0.43 -12.12 23.30
N SER A 103 -1.43 -11.41 22.74
CA SER A 103 -2.15 -10.33 23.41
C SER A 103 -3.57 -10.75 23.78
N PRO A 104 -3.79 -11.45 24.91
CA PRO A 104 -5.09 -12.04 25.25
C PRO A 104 -6.21 -11.00 25.36
N LEU A 105 -5.91 -9.77 25.78
CA LEU A 105 -6.91 -8.70 25.94
C LEU A 105 -7.49 -8.24 24.59
N ILE A 106 -6.62 -8.01 23.60
CA ILE A 106 -7.02 -7.61 22.23
C ILE A 106 -7.87 -8.72 21.61
N LEU A 107 -7.47 -9.97 21.83
CA LEU A 107 -8.17 -11.15 21.34
C LEU A 107 -9.58 -11.26 21.94
N ILE A 108 -9.74 -11.03 23.25
CA ILE A 108 -11.06 -11.03 23.91
C ILE A 108 -11.97 -9.94 23.31
N VAL A 109 -11.47 -8.72 23.10
CA VAL A 109 -12.26 -7.63 22.52
C VAL A 109 -12.65 -7.95 21.07
N LEU A 110 -11.75 -8.54 20.29
CA LEU A 110 -12.00 -8.94 18.91
C LEU A 110 -12.99 -10.11 18.82
N CYS A 111 -12.86 -11.11 19.68
CA CYS A 111 -13.83 -12.21 19.79
C CYS A 111 -15.19 -11.69 20.26
N GLY A 112 -15.21 -10.76 21.21
CA GLY A 112 -16.44 -10.12 21.71
C GLY A 112 -17.15 -9.33 20.60
N SER A 113 -16.41 -8.52 19.83
CA SER A 113 -16.99 -7.77 18.71
C SER A 113 -17.50 -8.69 17.61
N PHE A 114 -16.73 -9.73 17.24
CA PHE A 114 -17.15 -10.72 16.26
C PHE A 114 -18.38 -11.51 16.73
N TYR A 115 -18.41 -11.94 17.99
CA TYR A 115 -19.55 -12.64 18.58
C TYR A 115 -20.81 -11.76 18.59
N LEU A 116 -20.66 -10.49 18.98
CA LEU A 116 -21.77 -9.54 18.99
C LEU A 116 -22.29 -9.28 17.56
N SER A 117 -21.40 -9.05 16.60
CA SER A 117 -21.73 -8.94 15.18
C SER A 117 -22.43 -10.20 14.63
N TYR A 118 -21.97 -11.39 15.04
CA TYR A 118 -22.58 -12.66 14.64
C TYR A 118 -23.98 -12.84 15.24
N LYS A 119 -24.18 -12.48 16.51
CA LYS A 119 -25.50 -12.49 17.15
C LYS A 119 -26.47 -11.49 16.51
N ILE A 120 -26.00 -10.30 16.12
CA ILE A 120 -26.78 -9.34 15.32
C ILE A 120 -27.20 -9.97 13.99
N LYS A 121 -26.29 -10.63 13.28
CA LYS A 121 -26.60 -11.32 12.01
C LYS A 121 -27.60 -12.47 12.15
N GLN A 122 -27.61 -13.15 13.29
CA GLN A 122 -28.59 -14.19 13.61
C GLN A 122 -29.98 -13.66 13.99
N GLY A 123 -30.16 -12.34 14.12
CA GLY A 123 -31.42 -11.76 14.59
C GLY A 123 -31.67 -11.98 16.09
N ALA A 124 -30.66 -12.43 16.84
CA ALA A 124 -30.76 -12.60 18.29
C ALA A 124 -30.74 -11.26 19.04
N ILE A 125 -30.35 -10.18 18.37
CA ILE A 125 -30.36 -8.82 18.90
C ILE A 125 -31.37 -8.01 18.07
N PRO A 126 -32.36 -7.36 18.72
CA PRO A 126 -33.38 -6.59 18.02
C PRO A 126 -32.76 -5.42 17.25
N THR A 127 -33.35 -5.09 16.10
CA THR A 127 -32.86 -3.98 15.28
C THR A 127 -32.91 -2.68 16.06
N ILE A 128 -31.75 -2.03 16.21
CA ILE A 128 -31.67 -0.76 16.91
C ILE A 128 -32.33 0.31 16.03
N ASN A 129 -33.41 0.90 16.53
CA ASN A 129 -34.06 2.03 15.90
C ASN A 129 -33.30 3.29 16.29
N PHE A 130 -32.58 3.88 15.34
CA PHE A 130 -31.95 5.18 15.54
C PHE A 130 -32.77 6.22 14.78
N PHE A 131 -33.34 7.18 15.52
CA PHE A 131 -34.07 8.33 14.96
C PHE A 131 -35.26 7.96 14.04
N GLY A 132 -36.00 6.91 14.39
CA GLY A 132 -37.19 6.47 13.64
C GLY A 132 -36.90 5.68 12.35
N LYS A 133 -35.63 5.43 12.01
CA LYS A 133 -35.25 4.49 10.92
C LYS A 133 -34.68 3.20 11.51
N GLN A 134 -35.16 2.06 11.00
CA GLN A 134 -34.58 0.75 11.31
C GLN A 134 -33.19 0.66 10.69
N LEU A 135 -32.15 0.48 11.52
CA LEU A 135 -30.79 0.26 11.02
C LEU A 135 -30.67 -1.14 10.42
N ASN A 136 -30.06 -1.23 9.23
CA ASN A 136 -29.74 -2.50 8.60
C ASN A 136 -28.79 -3.32 9.49
N THR A 137 -28.97 -4.64 9.53
CA THR A 137 -28.07 -5.59 10.21
C THR A 137 -26.59 -5.34 9.88
N ASN A 138 -26.28 -4.99 8.63
CA ASN A 138 -24.91 -4.65 8.22
C ASN A 138 -24.40 -3.34 8.86
N GLN A 139 -25.26 -2.35 9.02
CA GLN A 139 -24.90 -1.08 9.66
C GLN A 139 -24.68 -1.26 11.16
N GLN A 140 -25.52 -2.06 11.84
CA GLN A 140 -25.34 -2.37 13.26
C GLN A 140 -24.05 -3.16 13.51
N CYS A 141 -23.75 -4.14 12.65
CA CYS A 141 -22.48 -4.85 12.66
C CYS A 141 -21.29 -3.88 12.50
N LEU A 142 -21.38 -2.96 11.54
CA LEU A 142 -20.34 -1.95 11.33
C LEU A 142 -20.18 -1.04 12.55
N MET A 143 -21.28 -0.58 13.17
CA MET A 143 -21.23 0.24 14.38
C MET A 143 -20.55 -0.47 15.55
N VAL A 144 -20.83 -1.76 15.76
CA VAL A 144 -20.15 -2.55 16.79
C VAL A 144 -18.64 -2.62 16.53
N ASN A 145 -18.24 -2.85 15.27
CA ASN A 145 -16.83 -2.91 14.92
C ASN A 145 -16.15 -1.55 15.10
N ILE A 146 -16.79 -0.45 14.68
CA ILE A 146 -16.26 0.91 14.87
C ILE A 146 -16.15 1.23 16.37
N ALA A 147 -17.16 0.89 17.17
CA ALA A 147 -17.14 1.09 18.62
C ALA A 147 -16.05 0.26 19.31
N SER A 148 -15.65 -0.88 18.75
CA SER A 148 -14.55 -1.69 19.29
C SER A 148 -13.16 -1.07 19.05
N VAL A 149 -12.98 -0.21 18.04
CA VAL A 149 -11.69 0.43 17.73
C VAL A 149 -11.13 1.26 18.90
N PRO A 150 -11.86 2.20 19.52
CA PRO A 150 -11.34 2.95 20.66
C PRO A 150 -11.06 2.05 21.86
N VAL A 151 -11.87 1.00 22.07
CA VAL A 151 -11.65 0.01 23.13
C VAL A 151 -10.34 -0.75 22.90
N LEU A 152 -10.10 -1.23 21.68
CA LEU A 152 -8.85 -1.88 21.29
C LEU A 152 -7.64 -0.95 21.48
N TYR A 153 -7.78 0.32 21.14
CA TYR A 153 -6.72 1.31 21.35
C TYR A 153 -6.37 1.47 22.84
N LEU A 154 -7.37 1.56 23.72
CA LEU A 154 -7.16 1.64 25.17
C LEU A 154 -6.45 0.41 25.74
N PHE A 155 -6.71 -0.78 25.18
CA PHE A 155 -6.02 -2.02 25.57
C PHE A 155 -4.63 -2.19 24.94
N GLY A 156 -4.10 -1.14 24.30
CA GLY A 156 -2.72 -1.16 23.80
C GLY A 156 -2.57 -1.74 22.40
N ALA A 157 -3.65 -1.87 21.61
CA ALA A 157 -3.54 -2.32 20.22
C ALA A 157 -2.57 -1.46 19.40
N GLY A 158 -2.47 -0.15 19.69
CA GLY A 158 -1.49 0.72 19.04
C GLY A 158 -0.04 0.29 19.27
N SER A 159 0.32 -0.11 20.48
CA SER A 159 1.67 -0.60 20.80
C SER A 159 1.98 -1.92 20.09
N VAL A 160 1.00 -2.83 20.05
CA VAL A 160 1.12 -4.10 19.34
C VAL A 160 1.29 -3.88 17.84
N LEU A 161 0.49 -3.00 17.23
CA LEU A 161 0.63 -2.65 15.81
C LEU A 161 2.00 -2.04 15.51
N PHE A 162 2.49 -1.13 16.36
CA PHE A 162 3.82 -0.55 16.22
C PHE A 162 4.91 -1.62 16.27
N TRP A 163 4.83 -2.55 17.23
CA TRP A 163 5.78 -3.65 17.35
C TRP A 163 5.76 -4.60 16.15
N VAL A 164 4.57 -5.00 15.70
CA VAL A 164 4.39 -5.85 14.52
C VAL A 164 4.96 -5.18 13.28
N LEU A 165 4.65 -3.89 13.08
CA LEU A 165 5.12 -3.14 11.92
C LEU A 165 6.65 -2.98 11.97
N GLY A 166 7.22 -2.61 13.12
CA GLY A 166 8.66 -2.49 13.30
C GLY A 166 9.39 -3.81 13.11
N ALA A 167 8.94 -4.88 13.77
CA ALA A 167 9.54 -6.21 13.67
C ALA A 167 9.45 -6.77 12.25
N SER A 168 8.32 -6.60 11.57
CA SER A 168 8.17 -7.05 10.19
C SER A 168 9.06 -6.28 9.22
N VAL A 169 9.09 -4.94 9.28
CA VAL A 169 9.99 -4.13 8.44
C VAL A 169 11.43 -4.50 8.71
N PHE A 170 11.82 -4.69 9.98
CA PHE A 170 13.17 -5.09 10.35
C PHE A 170 13.52 -6.47 9.77
N LEU A 171 12.69 -7.49 9.98
CA LEU A 171 12.93 -8.84 9.47
C LEU A 171 12.97 -8.90 7.93
N ILE A 172 12.04 -8.21 7.27
CA ILE A 172 11.98 -8.13 5.81
C ILE A 172 13.22 -7.43 5.28
N THR A 173 13.59 -6.28 5.86
CA THR A 173 14.77 -5.52 5.42
C THR A 173 16.05 -6.29 5.68
N LEU A 174 16.16 -6.97 6.82
CA LEU A 174 17.29 -7.84 7.15
C LEU A 174 17.42 -8.95 6.09
N HIS A 175 16.34 -9.69 5.83
CA HIS A 175 16.33 -10.74 4.83
C HIS A 175 16.67 -10.19 3.43
N ALA A 176 16.06 -9.06 3.03
CA ALA A 176 16.28 -8.42 1.74
C ALA A 176 17.69 -7.81 1.60
N ALA A 177 18.32 -7.40 2.69
CA ALA A 177 19.69 -6.88 2.68
C ALA A 177 20.71 -8.00 2.51
N PHE A 178 20.46 -9.15 3.14
CA PHE A 178 21.38 -10.28 3.14
C PHE A 178 21.20 -11.20 1.92
N TYR A 179 19.98 -11.35 1.38
CA TYR A 179 19.71 -12.19 0.21
C TYR A 179 20.34 -11.61 -1.07
N ASN A 180 21.27 -12.32 -1.70
CA ASN A 180 21.94 -11.83 -2.91
C ASN A 180 21.22 -12.29 -4.20
N ILE A 181 20.25 -11.51 -4.67
CA ILE A 181 19.57 -11.75 -5.95
C ILE A 181 20.46 -11.59 -7.19
N ASP A 182 21.58 -10.87 -7.08
CA ASP A 182 22.48 -10.69 -8.21
C ASP A 182 23.19 -12.01 -8.58
N ALA A 183 23.45 -12.88 -7.61
CA ALA A 183 24.05 -14.19 -7.87
C ALA A 183 23.10 -15.11 -8.64
N VAL A 184 21.84 -15.16 -8.21
CA VAL A 184 20.82 -16.02 -8.84
C VAL A 184 20.58 -15.57 -10.28
N VAL A 185 20.32 -14.28 -10.52
CA VAL A 185 20.05 -13.73 -11.87
C VAL A 185 21.22 -13.95 -12.84
N THR A 186 22.45 -13.93 -12.34
CA THR A 186 23.65 -14.17 -13.16
C THR A 186 23.76 -15.65 -13.53
N GLU A 187 23.49 -16.57 -12.60
CA GLU A 187 23.50 -18.01 -12.89
C GLU A 187 22.39 -18.41 -13.88
N GLU A 188 21.18 -17.85 -13.79
CA GLU A 188 20.13 -18.11 -14.79
C GLU A 188 20.58 -17.60 -16.17
N ALA A 189 21.15 -16.39 -16.23
CA ALA A 189 21.64 -15.81 -17.48
C ALA A 189 22.78 -16.64 -18.10
N GLU A 190 23.74 -17.11 -17.31
CA GLU A 190 24.82 -17.99 -17.79
C GLU A 190 24.29 -19.36 -18.24
N THR A 191 23.35 -19.94 -17.49
CA THR A 191 22.71 -21.21 -17.88
C THR A 191 21.93 -21.09 -19.19
N PHE A 192 21.22 -19.98 -19.39
CA PHE A 192 20.55 -19.70 -20.66
C PHE A 192 21.55 -19.58 -21.80
N LEU A 193 22.70 -18.92 -21.61
CA LEU A 193 23.70 -18.78 -22.67
C LEU A 193 24.33 -20.13 -23.07
N ASP A 194 24.57 -21.03 -22.11
CA ASP A 194 25.08 -22.38 -22.35
C ASP A 194 24.07 -23.29 -23.06
N GLU A 195 22.76 -23.03 -22.94
CA GLU A 195 21.73 -23.80 -23.66
C GLU A 195 21.61 -23.39 -25.15
N ILE A 196 21.97 -22.16 -25.49
CA ILE A 196 21.78 -21.60 -26.84
C ILE A 196 23.05 -21.73 -27.72
N VAL A 197 24.17 -22.18 -27.14
CA VAL A 197 25.47 -22.42 -27.83
C VAL A 197 25.69 -23.90 -28.08
#